data_AF-A0A9D6JWV0-F1
#
_entry.id   AF-A0A9D6JWV0-F1
#
_cell.length_a   1.000
_cell.length_b   1.000
_cell.length_c   1.000
_cell.angle_alpha   90.00
_cell.angle_beta   90.00
_cell.angle_gamma   90.00
#
_symmetry.space_group_name_H-M   'P 1'
#
loop_
_entity.id
_entity.type
_entity.pdbx_description
1 polymer ?
#
loop_
_entity_poly.entity_id
_entity_poly.type
_entity_poly.pdbx_seq_one_letter_code
_entity_poly.pdbx_strand_id
1 'polypeptide(L)'
;MGAGAAKVGDSIINSADIHIVLVPSPGGPVPTPQPFPFSGKISMQTSLNVRINGRPAATVGSMANNVPPHIPSTGTFQVPPTNLGSVLMGSVTVMINGKGAARAGDICETCHDIPPAGPQAPPPTVQVLGMSNVTMG
;
A
#
# COMPACT_ATOMS: atom_id res chain seq x y z
N MET A 1 18.59 11.53 10.37
CA MET A 1 18.93 10.96 9.03
C MET A 1 17.66 10.93 8.20
N GLY A 2 17.73 11.25 6.91
CA GLY A 2 16.55 11.26 6.04
C GLY A 2 16.05 9.86 5.68
N ALA A 3 14.76 9.73 5.38
CA ALA A 3 14.16 8.48 4.89
C ALA A 3 14.54 8.24 3.42
N GLY A 4 14.75 6.98 3.04
CA GLY A 4 15.09 6.62 1.66
C GLY A 4 13.95 6.94 0.70
N ALA A 5 14.28 7.54 -0.45
CA ALA A 5 13.34 7.85 -1.51
C ALA A 5 12.82 6.59 -2.23
N ALA A 6 11.52 6.54 -2.48
CA ALA A 6 10.86 5.42 -3.11
C ALA A 6 10.83 5.52 -4.64
N LYS A 7 10.82 4.36 -5.31
CA LYS A 7 10.87 4.21 -6.78
C LYS A 7 10.14 2.96 -7.22
N VAL A 8 9.95 2.82 -8.54
CA VAL A 8 9.38 1.59 -9.12
C VAL A 8 10.14 0.34 -8.64
N GLY A 9 9.37 -0.64 -8.18
CA GLY A 9 9.87 -1.89 -7.62
C GLY A 9 10.06 -1.89 -6.11
N ASP A 10 9.98 -0.74 -5.44
CA ASP A 10 9.69 -0.66 -3.99
C ASP A 10 8.25 -1.10 -3.74
N SER A 11 7.85 -1.34 -2.49
CA SER A 11 6.55 -1.94 -2.16
C SER A 11 5.67 -1.03 -1.31
N ILE A 12 4.36 -1.17 -1.46
CA ILE A 12 3.38 -0.81 -0.43
C ILE A 12 3.08 -2.09 0.33
N ILE A 13 3.23 -2.04 1.65
CA ILE A 13 3.00 -3.19 2.52
C ILE A 13 1.94 -2.87 3.57
N ASN A 14 1.09 -3.86 3.85
CA ASN A 14 0.26 -3.91 5.04
C ASN A 14 0.34 -5.32 5.63
N SER A 15 0.51 -5.41 6.95
CA SER A 15 0.39 -6.68 7.65
C SER A 15 -1.05 -7.21 7.64
N ALA A 16 -2.05 -6.32 7.63
CA ALA A 16 -3.46 -6.70 7.66
C ALA A 16 -4.35 -5.63 7.02
N ASP A 17 -4.79 -5.86 5.79
CA ASP A 17 -6.00 -5.26 5.25
C ASP A 17 -7.20 -6.01 5.82
N ILE A 18 -8.08 -5.30 6.52
CA ILE A 18 -9.27 -5.92 7.10
C ILE A 18 -10.39 -5.91 6.06
N HIS A 19 -10.82 -7.09 5.64
CA HIS A 19 -11.98 -7.27 4.76
C HIS A 19 -13.10 -8.02 5.48
N ILE A 20 -14.34 -7.69 5.15
CA ILE A 20 -15.51 -8.38 5.66
C ILE A 20 -15.83 -9.56 4.74
N VAL A 21 -15.78 -10.76 5.30
CA VAL A 21 -16.10 -12.01 4.62
C VAL A 21 -17.45 -12.52 5.14
N LEU A 22 -18.36 -12.83 4.21
CA LEU A 22 -19.64 -13.47 4.47
C LEU A 22 -19.42 -14.97 4.66
N VAL A 23 -19.19 -15.39 5.90
CA VAL A 23 -18.90 -16.79 6.25
C VAL A 23 -20.20 -17.60 6.32
N PRO A 24 -20.36 -18.71 5.59
CA PRO A 24 -21.56 -19.54 5.65
C PRO A 24 -21.83 -20.08 7.06
N SER A 25 -23.10 -20.05 7.49
CA SER A 25 -23.57 -20.67 8.74
C SER A 25 -24.97 -21.26 8.55
N PRO A 26 -25.47 -22.10 9.48
CA PRO A 26 -26.84 -22.65 9.40
C PRO A 26 -27.95 -21.59 9.33
N GLY A 27 -27.74 -20.40 9.90
CA GLY A 27 -28.69 -19.28 9.87
C GLY A 27 -28.52 -18.34 8.66
N GLY A 28 -27.62 -18.66 7.72
CA GLY A 28 -27.20 -17.80 6.62
C GLY A 28 -25.78 -17.24 6.81
N PRO A 29 -25.25 -16.47 5.85
CA PRO A 29 -23.90 -15.92 5.94
C PRO A 29 -23.75 -14.88 7.07
N VAL A 30 -22.65 -14.95 7.82
CA VAL A 30 -22.32 -14.02 8.91
C VAL A 30 -21.17 -13.10 8.48
N PRO A 31 -21.35 -11.76 8.46
CA PRO A 31 -20.27 -10.81 8.19
C PRO A 31 -19.17 -10.90 9.25
N THR A 32 -17.97 -11.29 8.83
CA THR A 32 -16.84 -11.53 9.72
C THR A 32 -15.62 -10.76 9.22
N PRO A 33 -15.10 -9.78 9.99
CA PRO A 33 -13.83 -9.13 9.68
C PRO A 33 -12.68 -10.12 9.70
N GLN A 34 -11.90 -10.19 8.63
CA GLN A 34 -10.75 -11.08 8.48
C GLN A 34 -9.54 -10.30 7.96
N PRO A 35 -8.32 -10.56 8.47
CA PRO A 35 -7.12 -9.89 8.02
C PRO A 35 -6.53 -10.57 6.77
N PHE A 36 -6.08 -9.74 5.82
CA PHE A 36 -5.40 -10.18 4.62
C PHE A 36 -4.12 -9.37 4.42
N PRO A 37 -2.93 -10.00 4.36
CA PRO A 37 -1.70 -9.27 4.05
C PRO A 37 -1.77 -8.58 2.69
N PHE A 38 -1.17 -7.39 2.60
CA PHE A 38 -0.97 -6.67 1.35
C PHE A 38 0.52 -6.51 1.10
N SER A 39 0.97 -6.91 -0.10
CA SER A 39 2.34 -6.71 -0.54
C SER A 39 2.35 -6.46 -2.04
N GLY A 40 2.22 -5.18 -2.41
CA GLY A 40 2.20 -4.76 -3.81
C GLY A 40 3.45 -3.99 -4.18
N LYS A 41 4.05 -4.29 -5.35
CA LYS A 41 5.15 -3.48 -5.90
C LYS A 41 4.60 -2.23 -6.57
N ILE A 42 5.19 -1.08 -6.24
CA ILE A 42 4.91 0.20 -6.89
C ILE A 42 5.33 0.11 -8.34
N SER A 43 4.38 0.29 -9.25
CA SER A 43 4.61 0.18 -10.69
C SER A 43 3.75 1.14 -11.53
N MET A 44 2.85 1.88 -10.90
CA MET A 44 1.86 2.73 -11.56
C MET A 44 1.90 4.15 -10.99
N GLN A 45 1.48 5.12 -11.79
CA GLN A 45 1.40 6.55 -11.41
C GLN A 45 2.70 7.10 -10.79
N THR A 46 3.85 6.64 -11.29
CA THR A 46 5.18 7.13 -10.92
C THR A 46 5.64 8.26 -11.83
N SER A 47 6.73 8.95 -11.48
CA SER A 47 7.29 10.03 -12.32
C SER A 47 7.68 9.53 -13.71
N LEU A 48 7.45 10.35 -14.73
CA LEU A 48 7.78 10.03 -16.12
C LEU A 48 9.24 10.34 -16.48
N ASN A 49 9.91 11.20 -15.71
CA ASN A 49 11.21 11.76 -16.06
C ASN A 49 12.20 11.82 -14.90
N VAL A 50 11.74 11.84 -13.64
CA VAL A 50 12.63 11.78 -12.47
C VAL A 50 12.88 10.34 -12.09
N ARG A 51 14.15 10.00 -11.91
CA ARG A 51 14.60 8.66 -11.54
C ARG A 51 15.39 8.68 -10.23
N ILE A 52 15.17 7.67 -9.39
CA ILE A 52 15.95 7.37 -8.19
C ILE A 52 16.59 6.00 -8.41
N ASN A 53 17.90 5.87 -8.22
CA ASN A 53 18.67 4.66 -8.59
C ASN A 53 18.36 4.16 -10.02
N GLY A 54 18.20 5.07 -10.99
CA GLY A 54 17.89 4.71 -12.37
C GLY A 54 16.46 4.20 -12.61
N ARG A 55 15.57 4.21 -11.62
CA ARG A 55 14.17 3.77 -11.74
C ARG A 55 13.21 4.94 -11.57
N PRO A 56 12.03 4.95 -12.22
CA PRO A 56 11.06 6.03 -12.06
C PRO A 56 10.72 6.28 -10.59
N ALA A 57 10.78 7.54 -10.17
CA ALA A 57 10.53 7.93 -8.79
C ALA A 57 9.06 7.78 -8.40
N ALA A 58 8.79 7.29 -7.19
CA ALA A 58 7.46 7.24 -6.62
C ALA A 58 7.10 8.56 -5.93
N THR A 59 5.83 8.93 -5.98
CA THR A 59 5.28 10.16 -5.41
C THR A 59 3.93 9.88 -4.76
N VAL A 60 3.35 10.88 -4.09
CA VAL A 60 1.95 10.82 -3.65
C VAL A 60 1.04 10.45 -4.84
N GLY A 61 0.23 9.41 -4.64
CA GLY A 61 -0.61 8.82 -5.66
C GLY A 61 0.08 7.76 -6.53
N SER A 62 1.35 7.43 -6.32
CA SER A 62 1.92 6.21 -6.93
C SER A 62 1.21 4.97 -6.39
N MET A 63 1.01 3.97 -7.24
CA MET A 63 0.16 2.82 -6.93
C MET A 63 0.87 1.48 -7.11
N ALA A 64 0.34 0.48 -6.41
CA ALA A 64 0.75 -0.91 -6.45
C ALA A 64 -0.46 -1.84 -6.55
N ASN A 65 -0.29 -2.98 -7.24
CA ASN A 65 -1.26 -4.10 -7.19
C ASN A 65 -0.78 -5.11 -6.15
N ASN A 66 -1.71 -5.61 -5.32
CA ASN A 66 -1.43 -6.65 -4.34
C ASN A 66 -1.04 -7.97 -5.04
N VAL A 67 -0.02 -8.65 -4.51
CA VAL A 67 0.41 -9.96 -5.01
C VAL A 67 0.73 -10.89 -3.83
N PRO A 68 0.05 -12.05 -3.68
CA PRO A 68 -1.12 -12.48 -4.45
C PRO A 68 -2.35 -11.60 -4.17
N PRO A 69 -3.37 -11.59 -5.05
CA PRO A 69 -4.63 -10.93 -4.74
C PRO A 69 -5.29 -11.58 -3.53
N HIS A 70 -6.12 -10.81 -2.82
CA HIS A 70 -6.91 -11.31 -1.69
C HIS A 70 -7.92 -12.34 -2.17
N ILE A 71 -7.87 -13.49 -1.53
CA ILE A 71 -8.77 -14.62 -1.76
C ILE A 71 -9.25 -15.07 -0.37
N PRO A 72 -10.57 -15.12 -0.12
CA PRO A 72 -11.06 -15.55 1.18
C PRO A 72 -10.88 -17.06 1.30
N SER A 73 -10.46 -17.54 2.47
CA SER A 73 -10.31 -18.99 2.71
C SER A 73 -11.66 -19.70 2.79
N THR A 74 -12.72 -18.97 3.13
CA THR A 74 -14.10 -19.45 3.24
C THR A 74 -15.07 -18.35 2.83
N GLY A 75 -16.24 -18.71 2.29
CA GLY A 75 -17.28 -17.73 1.98
C GLY A 75 -16.91 -16.79 0.82
N THR A 76 -17.50 -15.60 0.83
CA THR A 76 -17.26 -14.56 -0.18
C THR A 76 -17.02 -13.22 0.49
N PHE A 77 -16.25 -12.33 -0.13
CA PHE A 77 -16.18 -10.96 0.34
C PHE A 77 -17.55 -10.29 0.30
N GLN A 78 -17.86 -9.46 1.29
CA GLN A 78 -19.02 -8.58 1.26
C GLN A 78 -18.82 -7.49 0.20
N VAL A 79 -17.60 -6.94 0.12
CA VAL A 79 -17.17 -6.01 -0.94
C VAL A 79 -15.95 -6.63 -1.63
N PRO A 80 -15.99 -6.90 -2.95
CA PRO A 80 -14.84 -7.44 -3.65
C PRO A 80 -13.60 -6.51 -3.53
N PRO A 81 -12.43 -7.03 -3.13
CA PRO A 81 -11.23 -6.23 -2.91
C PRO A 81 -10.69 -5.70 -4.23
N THR A 82 -10.38 -4.40 -4.29
CA THR A 82 -9.74 -3.81 -5.46
C THR A 82 -8.31 -4.31 -5.66
N ASN A 83 -7.67 -4.81 -4.59
CA ASN A 83 -6.27 -5.21 -4.57
C ASN A 83 -5.29 -4.08 -4.96
N LEU A 84 -5.73 -2.82 -4.84
CA LEU A 84 -4.92 -1.65 -5.14
C LEU A 84 -4.45 -0.99 -3.85
N GLY A 85 -3.19 -0.55 -3.86
CA GLY A 85 -2.62 0.33 -2.85
C GLY A 85 -2.13 1.61 -3.49
N SER A 86 -2.17 2.71 -2.74
CA SER A 86 -1.70 4.02 -3.18
C SER A 86 -0.94 4.76 -2.08
N VAL A 87 0.10 5.49 -2.46
CA VAL A 87 0.85 6.34 -1.53
C VAL A 87 0.01 7.58 -1.19
N LEU A 88 -0.31 7.77 0.08
CA LEU A 88 -1.17 8.87 0.54
C LEU A 88 -0.34 10.08 0.99
N MET A 89 0.75 9.82 1.71
CA MET A 89 1.65 10.84 2.24
C MET A 89 3.01 10.81 1.55
N GLY A 90 3.70 11.94 1.54
CA GLY A 90 5.02 12.08 0.94
C GLY A 90 5.80 13.20 1.60
N SER A 91 6.95 13.56 1.03
CA SER A 91 7.68 14.75 1.46
C SER A 91 6.85 16.03 1.22
N VAL A 92 6.89 16.95 2.20
CA VAL A 92 6.24 18.26 2.12
C VAL A 92 7.14 19.35 1.55
N THR A 93 8.44 19.06 1.39
CA THR A 93 9.45 20.00 0.89
C THR A 93 10.07 19.54 -0.43
N VAL A 94 10.21 18.23 -0.64
CA VAL A 94 10.76 17.66 -1.87
C VAL A 94 9.61 17.22 -2.77
N MET A 95 9.45 17.97 -3.85
CA MET A 95 8.40 17.73 -4.84
C MET A 95 9.01 17.13 -6.10
N ILE A 96 8.41 16.05 -6.60
CA ILE A 96 8.72 15.44 -7.89
C ILE A 96 7.48 15.60 -8.76
N ASN A 97 7.62 16.29 -9.88
CA ASN A 97 6.53 16.57 -10.82
C ASN A 97 5.33 17.26 -10.14
N GLY A 98 5.60 18.16 -9.18
CA GLY A 98 4.56 18.87 -8.43
C GLY A 98 3.83 18.04 -7.37
N LYS A 99 4.30 16.82 -7.08
CA LYS A 99 3.76 15.94 -6.04
C LYS A 99 4.81 15.64 -4.98
N GLY A 100 4.40 15.43 -3.73
CA GLY A 100 5.32 15.04 -2.67
C GLY A 100 6.06 13.75 -3.04
N ALA A 101 7.39 13.74 -2.92
CA ALA A 101 8.20 12.56 -3.20
C ALA A 101 7.95 11.50 -2.11
N ALA A 102 7.70 10.25 -2.51
CA ALA A 102 7.44 9.16 -1.58
C ALA A 102 8.74 8.65 -0.96
N ARG A 103 8.68 8.20 0.30
CA ARG A 103 9.80 7.78 1.12
C ARG A 103 9.44 6.55 1.95
N ALA A 104 10.45 5.85 2.45
CA ALA A 104 10.26 4.74 3.39
C ALA A 104 9.43 5.19 4.61
N GLY A 105 8.39 4.42 4.92
CA GLY A 105 7.49 4.69 6.05
C GLY A 105 6.36 5.69 5.76
N ASP A 106 6.32 6.32 4.58
CA ASP A 106 5.21 7.19 4.23
C ASP A 106 3.89 6.38 4.17
N ILE A 107 2.84 6.95 4.74
CA ILE A 107 1.51 6.34 4.88
C ILE A 107 0.89 6.11 3.49
N CYS A 108 0.27 4.96 3.34
CA CYS A 108 -0.47 4.55 2.15
C CYS A 108 -1.96 4.37 2.48
N GLU A 109 -2.72 4.06 1.44
CA GLU A 109 -4.06 3.49 1.52
C GLU A 109 -4.07 2.19 0.72
N THR A 110 -4.85 1.21 1.16
CA THR A 110 -5.01 -0.11 0.52
C THR A 110 -6.50 -0.44 0.39
N CYS A 111 -6.84 -1.67 0.01
CA CYS A 111 -8.22 -2.02 -0.29
C CYS A 111 -9.09 -2.38 0.93
N HIS A 112 -8.60 -2.17 2.15
CA HIS A 112 -9.30 -2.54 3.38
C HIS A 112 -10.74 -2.00 3.45
N ASP A 113 -11.68 -2.81 3.94
CA ASP A 113 -13.08 -2.41 4.16
C ASP A 113 -13.23 -1.60 5.46
N ILE A 114 -12.37 -1.91 6.44
CA ILE A 114 -12.34 -1.27 7.75
C ILE A 114 -10.99 -0.55 7.90
N PRO A 115 -10.99 0.78 8.18
CA PRO A 115 -9.76 1.53 8.36
C PRO A 115 -8.82 0.90 9.39
N PRO A 116 -7.49 0.90 9.16
CA PRO A 116 -6.51 0.42 10.11
C PRO A 116 -6.62 1.17 11.44
N ALA A 117 -7.00 0.47 12.51
CA ALA A 117 -7.15 1.05 13.85
C ALA A 117 -6.47 0.16 14.90
N GLY A 118 -5.34 0.63 15.42
CA GLY A 118 -4.64 -0.01 16.54
C GLY A 118 -3.52 -0.98 16.13
N PRO A 119 -2.86 -1.62 17.10
CA PRO A 119 -1.66 -2.42 16.87
C PRO A 119 -1.92 -3.69 16.02
N GLN A 120 -3.16 -4.16 15.94
CA GLN A 120 -3.54 -5.33 15.13
C GLN A 120 -3.73 -5.02 13.64
N ALA A 121 -3.93 -3.75 13.27
CA ALA A 121 -4.06 -3.29 11.90
C ALA A 121 -3.32 -1.95 11.77
N PRO A 122 -1.98 -1.97 11.68
CA PRO A 122 -1.21 -0.75 11.47
C PRO A 122 -1.52 -0.16 10.09
N PRO A 123 -1.37 1.17 9.91
CA PRO A 123 -1.51 1.79 8.60
C PRO A 123 -0.52 1.18 7.59
N PRO A 124 -0.94 0.99 6.32
CA PRO A 124 -0.03 0.55 5.29
C PRO A 124 1.05 1.60 5.03
N THR A 125 2.24 1.16 4.67
CA THR A 125 3.39 2.06 4.45
C THR A 125 4.19 1.69 3.23
N VAL A 126 4.94 2.66 2.72
CA VAL A 126 5.95 2.43 1.69
C VAL A 126 7.16 1.71 2.30
N GLN A 127 7.51 0.57 1.73
CA GLN A 127 8.75 -0.16 1.99
C GLN A 127 9.72 0.06 0.82
N VAL A 128 10.81 0.79 1.08
CA VAL A 128 11.91 0.93 0.13
C VAL A 128 12.79 -0.32 0.16
N LEU A 129 12.95 -0.96 -0.99
CA LEU A 129 13.73 -2.19 -1.13
C LEU A 129 15.15 -1.87 -1.62
N GLY A 130 16.13 -2.45 -0.94
CA GLY A 130 17.56 -2.18 -1.17
C GLY A 130 17.99 -0.78 -0.72
N MET A 131 19.21 -0.39 -1.09
CA MET A 131 19.72 0.95 -0.76
C MET A 131 19.03 2.02 -1.61
N SER A 132 18.60 3.12 -1.00
CA SER A 132 18.29 4.35 -1.72
C SER A 132 19.49 5.30 -1.63
N ASN A 133 20.01 5.76 -2.76
CA ASN A 133 21.07 6.79 -2.77
C ASN A 133 20.53 8.21 -2.58
N VAL A 134 19.20 8.39 -2.61
CA VAL A 134 18.51 9.63 -2.27
C VAL A 134 17.81 9.44 -0.94
N THR A 135 18.11 10.31 0.03
CA THR A 135 17.44 10.37 1.33
C THR A 135 16.83 11.74 1.53
N MET A 136 15.64 11.80 2.09
CA MET A 136 14.89 13.04 2.26
C MET A 136 14.51 13.23 3.74
N GLY A 137 14.70 14.45 4.24
CA GLY A 137 14.19 14.92 5.53
C GLY A 137 12.70 15.25 5.47
#